data_AF-A0A7X8XK48-F1
#
_entry.id   AF-A0A7X8XK48-F1
#
_cell.length_a   1.000
_cell.length_b   1.000
_cell.length_c   1.000
_cell.angle_alpha   90.00
_cell.angle_beta   90.00
_cell.angle_gamma   90.00
#
_symmetry.space_group_name_H-M   'P 1'
#
loop_
_entity.id
_entity.type
_entity.pdbx_description
1 polymer ?
#
loop_
_entity_poly.entity_id
_entity_poly.type
_entity_poly.pdbx_seq_one_letter_code
_entity_poly.pdbx_strand_id
1 'polypeptide(L)'
;MRRFAESVSKRAFLLALVLVLAWSGKAPAQGWDPIEASLLARDEMVRRFYLFNFPADLRYEAVLSRIGDRVNPQLHKVFPNSEEEVTYGVFLSNMGFNGVAWHRVVILDSLLLDTLHRVAEAIAVYSRLENPYVDQLAAFIGKLATQGGYGAPLRDRSRVDPENPYRIPPPPGLNFQAQRQAEEIFEEMLAAWVCHELSHCYLGHAREKIEEGLRLQNQYGGQVPPWVLEGQIQQYLTYRLAPAKELQADRAGALVAFHAGYTLEGFRRWYAFIDRIEQHTGTAFQQHRTHPHGTQRFQAVQEVFESWQAEQAGRTGSRP
;
A
#
# COMPACT_ATOMS: atom_id res chain seq x y z
N MET A 1 11.31 -39.91 33.41
CA MET A 1 11.92 -39.17 32.28
C MET A 1 11.05 -38.06 31.69
N ARG A 2 9.72 -38.21 31.50
CA ARG A 2 8.86 -37.11 30.97
C ARG A 2 8.80 -35.83 31.82
N ARG A 3 8.82 -35.92 33.15
CA ARG A 3 8.80 -34.73 34.04
C ARG A 3 10.10 -33.93 34.09
N PHE A 4 11.21 -34.49 33.59
CA PHE A 4 12.51 -33.80 33.58
C PHE A 4 12.68 -32.93 32.31
N ALA A 5 12.10 -33.36 31.18
CA ALA A 5 12.13 -32.60 29.93
C ALA A 5 11.24 -31.33 29.96
N GLU A 6 10.09 -31.37 30.64
CA GLU A 6 9.19 -30.21 30.78
C GLU A 6 9.78 -29.09 31.66
N SER A 7 10.61 -29.43 32.66
CA SER A 7 11.22 -28.43 33.54
C SER A 7 12.39 -27.69 32.87
N VAL A 8 13.14 -28.38 31.99
CA VAL A 8 14.23 -27.79 31.20
C VAL A 8 13.67 -26.86 30.11
N SER A 9 12.55 -27.22 29.47
CA SER A 9 11.86 -26.38 28.49
C SER A 9 11.30 -25.09 29.10
N LYS A 10 10.66 -25.16 30.28
CA LYS A 10 10.14 -23.97 30.97
C LYS A 10 11.24 -23.04 31.46
N ARG A 11 12.37 -23.60 31.94
CA ARG A 11 13.54 -22.80 32.32
C ARG A 11 14.22 -22.14 31.12
N ALA A 12 14.32 -22.83 29.97
CA ALA A 12 14.84 -22.24 28.74
C ALA A 12 13.93 -21.13 28.20
N PHE A 13 12.60 -21.30 28.27
CA PHE A 13 11.64 -20.27 27.87
C PHE A 13 11.65 -19.05 28.81
N LEU A 14 11.73 -19.27 30.13
CA LEU A 14 11.89 -18.20 31.12
C LEU A 14 13.24 -17.49 30.97
N LEU A 15 14.33 -18.21 30.66
CA LEU A 15 15.63 -17.58 30.36
C LEU A 15 15.60 -16.79 29.06
N ALA A 16 14.91 -17.26 28.02
CA ALA A 16 14.72 -16.49 26.79
C ALA A 16 13.87 -15.24 27.03
N LEU A 17 12.80 -15.33 27.83
CA LEU A 17 11.96 -14.19 28.20
C LEU A 17 12.71 -13.19 29.09
N VAL A 18 13.51 -13.67 30.04
CA VAL A 18 14.37 -12.83 30.89
C VAL A 18 15.52 -12.23 30.09
N LEU A 19 16.05 -12.91 29.06
CA LEU A 19 17.04 -12.33 28.16
C LEU A 19 16.42 -11.26 27.24
N VAL A 20 15.20 -11.46 26.74
CA VAL A 20 14.45 -10.44 25.99
C VAL A 20 14.12 -9.22 26.87
N LEU A 21 13.75 -9.44 28.14
CA LEU A 21 13.48 -8.38 29.11
C LEU A 21 14.76 -7.72 29.65
N ALA A 22 15.86 -8.45 29.79
CA ALA A 22 17.16 -7.91 30.21
C ALA A 22 17.85 -7.13 29.08
N TRP A 23 17.61 -7.49 27.82
CA TRP A 23 18.03 -6.68 26.67
C TRP A 23 17.25 -5.37 26.56
N SER A 24 16.04 -5.29 27.13
CA SER A 24 15.28 -4.04 27.28
C SER A 24 15.69 -3.18 28.49
N GLY A 25 16.64 -3.65 29.32
CA GLY A 25 16.89 -3.08 30.65
C GLY A 25 18.11 -2.17 30.81
N LYS A 26 19.19 -2.34 30.03
CA LYS A 26 20.42 -1.52 30.16
C LYS A 26 21.23 -1.48 28.85
N ALA A 27 20.71 -0.83 27.82
CA ALA A 27 21.57 -0.16 26.85
C ALA A 27 21.88 1.25 27.40
N PRO A 28 23.13 1.74 27.32
CA PRO A 28 23.46 3.07 27.81
C PRO A 28 22.60 4.11 27.07
N ALA A 29 21.93 4.95 27.85
CA ALA A 29 21.16 6.09 27.39
C ALA A 29 22.11 7.12 26.73
N GLN A 30 22.34 6.97 25.42
CA GLN A 30 22.85 8.02 24.56
C GLN A 30 22.09 7.97 23.23
N GLY A 31 21.13 8.87 23.08
CA GLY A 31 20.65 9.34 21.79
C GLY A 31 19.47 8.63 21.11
N TRP A 32 18.82 7.63 21.73
CA TRP A 32 17.64 6.99 21.13
C TRP A 32 16.34 7.70 21.50
N ASP A 33 15.62 8.20 20.48
CA ASP A 33 14.27 8.72 20.61
C ASP A 33 13.29 7.56 20.91
N PRO A 34 12.65 7.53 22.10
CA PRO A 34 11.69 6.48 22.46
C PRO A 34 10.50 6.37 21.49
N ILE A 35 10.16 7.45 20.80
CA ILE A 35 9.10 7.48 19.80
C ILE A 35 9.54 6.71 18.56
N GLU A 36 10.73 7.01 18.04
CA GLU A 36 11.30 6.33 16.86
C GLU A 36 11.46 4.82 17.11
N ALA A 37 11.95 4.42 18.29
CA ALA A 37 12.04 3.00 18.66
C ALA A 37 10.65 2.32 18.69
N SER A 38 9.61 3.03 19.14
CA SER A 38 8.24 2.51 19.12
C SER A 38 7.67 2.40 17.70
N LEU A 39 7.96 3.37 16.83
CA LEU A 39 7.56 3.34 15.43
C LEU A 39 8.18 2.14 14.70
N LEU A 40 9.49 1.93 14.84
CA LEU A 40 10.18 0.78 14.24
C LEU A 40 9.65 -0.57 14.75
N ALA A 41 9.35 -0.67 16.05
CA ALA A 41 8.75 -1.89 16.59
C ALA A 41 7.36 -2.17 16.00
N ARG A 42 6.57 -1.12 15.76
CA ARG A 42 5.24 -1.23 15.13
C ARG A 42 5.35 -1.58 13.65
N ASP A 43 6.33 -1.04 12.93
CA ASP A 43 6.61 -1.40 11.53
C ASP A 43 6.85 -2.91 11.39
N GLU A 44 7.69 -3.47 12.26
CA GLU A 44 7.96 -4.91 12.30
C GLU A 44 6.73 -5.73 12.69
N MET A 45 5.89 -5.24 13.63
CA MET A 45 4.64 -5.91 13.98
C MET A 45 3.66 -5.95 12.81
N VAL A 46 3.51 -4.86 12.05
CA VAL A 46 2.67 -4.82 10.86
C VAL A 46 3.18 -5.82 9.84
N ARG A 47 4.49 -5.81 9.52
CA ARG A 47 5.09 -6.79 8.59
C ARG A 47 4.83 -8.23 9.02
N ARG A 48 5.06 -8.54 10.30
CA ARG A 48 4.81 -9.88 10.85
C ARG A 48 3.34 -10.25 10.75
N PHE A 49 2.44 -9.34 11.10
CA PHE A 49 1.01 -9.59 11.00
C PHE A 49 0.63 -10.02 9.58
N TYR A 50 1.10 -9.32 8.54
CA TYR A 50 0.82 -9.72 7.16
C TYR A 50 1.48 -11.03 6.77
N LEU A 51 2.76 -11.23 7.09
CA LEU A 51 3.47 -12.48 6.79
C LEU A 51 2.84 -13.73 7.44
N PHE A 52 2.31 -13.58 8.67
CA PHE A 52 1.67 -14.68 9.38
C PHE A 52 0.24 -14.96 8.90
N ASN A 53 -0.51 -13.92 8.54
CA ASN A 53 -1.93 -14.07 8.20
C ASN A 53 -2.18 -14.25 6.71
N PHE A 54 -1.26 -13.79 5.85
CA PHE A 54 -1.42 -13.79 4.40
C PHE A 54 -0.15 -14.30 3.71
N PRO A 55 -0.26 -15.17 2.70
CA PRO A 55 0.88 -15.52 1.85
C PRO A 55 1.40 -14.28 1.11
N ALA A 56 2.72 -14.14 1.01
CA ALA A 56 3.32 -13.16 0.11
C ALA A 56 3.03 -13.55 -1.36
N ASP A 57 2.75 -12.57 -2.21
CA ASP A 57 2.51 -12.76 -3.63
C ASP A 57 3.68 -12.23 -4.45
N LEU A 58 4.54 -13.16 -4.89
CA LEU A 58 5.80 -12.83 -5.55
C LEU A 58 5.63 -12.45 -7.04
N ARG A 59 4.43 -12.66 -7.62
CA ARG A 59 4.15 -12.38 -9.04
C ARG A 59 4.46 -10.94 -9.44
N TYR A 60 4.33 -10.03 -8.47
CA TYR A 60 4.47 -8.59 -8.66
C TYR A 60 5.83 -8.01 -8.26
N GLU A 61 6.76 -8.83 -7.72
CA GLU A 61 8.07 -8.34 -7.29
C GLU A 61 8.86 -7.69 -8.43
N ALA A 62 8.84 -8.30 -9.62
CA ALA A 62 9.59 -7.79 -10.76
C ALA A 62 9.12 -6.40 -11.22
N VAL A 63 7.80 -6.15 -11.29
CA VAL A 63 7.27 -4.83 -11.66
C VAL A 63 7.48 -3.81 -10.55
N LEU A 64 7.31 -4.20 -9.29
CA LEU A 64 7.55 -3.31 -8.16
C LEU A 64 9.04 -2.93 -8.02
N SER A 65 9.96 -3.85 -8.33
CA SER A 65 11.39 -3.54 -8.40
C SER A 65 11.67 -2.48 -9.46
N ARG A 66 11.13 -2.64 -10.68
CA ARG A 66 11.30 -1.63 -11.74
C ARG A 66 10.72 -0.28 -11.35
N ILE A 67 9.56 -0.28 -10.69
CA ILE A 67 8.96 0.95 -10.16
C ILE A 67 9.89 1.59 -9.13
N GLY A 68 10.37 0.82 -8.14
CA GLY A 68 11.31 1.27 -7.12
C GLY A 68 12.61 1.84 -7.70
N ASP A 69 13.21 1.18 -8.69
CA ASP A 69 14.43 1.63 -9.37
C ASP A 69 14.27 3.00 -10.03
N ARG A 70 13.06 3.30 -10.52
CA ARG A 70 12.74 4.61 -11.14
C ARG A 70 12.32 5.66 -10.10
N VAL A 71 11.57 5.25 -9.09
CA VAL A 71 10.94 6.15 -8.09
C VAL A 71 11.91 6.54 -6.98
N ASN A 72 12.63 5.59 -6.39
CA ASN A 72 13.46 5.83 -5.21
C ASN A 72 14.51 6.93 -5.45
N PRO A 73 15.21 6.99 -6.60
CA PRO A 73 16.14 8.08 -6.88
C PRO A 73 15.49 9.46 -6.99
N GLN A 74 14.17 9.56 -7.13
CA GLN A 74 13.44 10.84 -7.29
C GLN A 74 12.84 11.34 -5.99
N LEU A 75 12.72 10.49 -4.96
CA LEU A 75 12.05 10.85 -3.70
C LEU A 75 12.67 12.09 -3.05
N HIS A 76 14.01 12.23 -3.08
CA HIS A 76 14.71 13.40 -2.53
C HIS A 76 14.33 14.74 -3.19
N LYS A 77 13.80 14.73 -4.42
CA LYS A 77 13.36 15.95 -5.11
C LYS A 77 12.07 16.51 -4.52
N VAL A 78 11.24 15.64 -3.93
CA VAL A 78 9.94 15.98 -3.34
C VAL A 78 10.02 16.00 -1.82
N PHE A 79 10.82 15.10 -1.24
CA PHE A 79 11.02 14.92 0.19
C PHE A 79 12.51 15.07 0.56
N PRO A 80 13.09 16.28 0.48
CA PRO A 80 14.54 16.50 0.60
C PRO A 80 15.12 16.18 1.99
N ASN A 81 14.27 16.13 3.02
CA ASN A 81 14.70 15.89 4.41
C ASN A 81 14.35 14.47 4.89
N SER A 82 13.87 13.60 4.01
CA SER A 82 13.52 12.24 4.40
C SER A 82 14.71 11.31 4.16
N GLU A 83 15.20 10.71 5.23
CA GLU A 83 16.18 9.62 5.19
C GLU A 83 15.50 8.24 5.31
N GLU A 84 14.17 8.21 5.22
CA GLU A 84 13.38 7.02 5.53
C GLU A 84 13.39 6.03 4.36
N GLU A 85 13.86 4.81 4.60
CA GLU A 85 13.68 3.69 3.68
C GLU A 85 12.31 3.07 3.90
N VAL A 86 11.44 3.16 2.88
CA VAL A 86 10.11 2.56 2.92
C VAL A 86 10.16 1.18 2.28
N THR A 87 9.68 0.18 3.00
CA THR A 87 9.57 -1.20 2.52
C THR A 87 8.16 -1.46 2.00
N TYR A 88 8.03 -2.22 0.93
CA TYR A 88 6.72 -2.64 0.41
C TYR A 88 6.62 -4.16 0.27
N GLY A 89 5.40 -4.67 0.41
CA GLY A 89 5.10 -6.08 0.20
C GLY A 89 3.71 -6.30 -0.36
N VAL A 90 3.57 -7.32 -1.20
CA VAL A 90 2.29 -7.74 -1.78
C VAL A 90 1.85 -9.03 -1.13
N PHE A 91 0.57 -9.11 -0.76
CA PHE A 91 0.02 -10.27 -0.06
C PHE A 91 -1.30 -10.71 -0.65
N LEU A 92 -1.49 -12.03 -0.71
CA LEU A 92 -2.77 -12.70 -0.99
C LEU A 92 -3.75 -12.45 0.15
N SER A 93 -4.29 -11.24 0.18
CA SER A 93 -5.11 -10.75 1.28
C SER A 93 -6.59 -10.64 0.90
N ASN A 94 -7.42 -10.53 1.93
CA ASN A 94 -8.83 -10.21 1.80
C ASN A 94 -9.13 -8.79 2.30
N MET A 95 -8.12 -7.91 2.32
CA MET A 95 -8.30 -6.51 2.74
C MET A 95 -9.29 -5.78 1.84
N GLY A 96 -9.43 -6.28 0.61
CA GLY A 96 -10.33 -5.82 -0.44
C GLY A 96 -9.75 -4.58 -1.09
N PHE A 97 -9.40 -4.70 -2.37
CA PHE A 97 -8.90 -3.64 -3.27
C PHE A 97 -8.28 -2.43 -2.54
N ASN A 98 -7.15 -2.63 -1.85
CA ASN A 98 -6.56 -1.59 -1.01
C ASN A 98 -5.02 -1.66 -0.97
N GLY A 99 -4.42 -0.52 -0.67
CA GLY A 99 -3.04 -0.36 -0.22
C GLY A 99 -3.05 0.26 1.18
N VAL A 100 -2.06 -0.09 1.99
CA VAL A 100 -1.91 0.49 3.33
C VAL A 100 -0.50 1.01 3.50
N ALA A 101 -0.34 2.32 3.47
CA ALA A 101 0.81 3.00 4.01
C ALA A 101 0.74 3.11 5.54
N TRP A 102 1.67 2.41 6.18
CA TRP A 102 2.08 2.65 7.55
C TRP A 102 3.25 3.66 7.56
N HIS A 103 3.95 3.83 8.69
CA HIS A 103 5.13 4.70 8.80
C HIS A 103 6.19 4.41 7.73
N ARG A 104 6.83 3.23 7.73
CA ARG A 104 7.83 2.83 6.70
C ARG A 104 7.49 1.51 6.00
N VAL A 105 6.21 1.15 6.02
CA VAL A 105 5.73 -0.11 5.45
C VAL A 105 4.53 0.17 4.59
N VAL A 106 4.61 -0.19 3.31
CA VAL A 106 3.47 -0.19 2.38
C VAL A 106 3.05 -1.63 2.14
N ILE A 107 1.77 -1.93 2.36
CA ILE A 107 1.21 -3.25 2.10
C ILE A 107 0.22 -3.14 0.96
N LEU A 108 0.39 -3.92 -0.10
CA LEU A 108 -0.50 -3.95 -1.26
C LEU A 108 -1.30 -5.26 -1.27
N ASP A 109 -2.61 -5.16 -1.51
CA ASP A 109 -3.47 -6.32 -1.73
C ASP A 109 -3.26 -6.86 -3.15
N SER A 110 -2.94 -8.14 -3.32
CA SER A 110 -2.84 -8.73 -4.66
C SER A 110 -4.16 -8.67 -5.44
N LEU A 111 -5.33 -8.57 -4.78
CA LEU A 111 -6.60 -8.35 -5.48
C LEU A 111 -6.59 -7.03 -6.25
N LEU A 112 -6.02 -5.97 -5.65
CA LEU A 112 -5.86 -4.68 -6.32
C LEU A 112 -4.97 -4.85 -7.56
N LEU A 113 -3.84 -5.53 -7.42
CA LEU A 113 -2.87 -5.70 -8.50
C LEU A 113 -3.42 -6.59 -9.63
N ASP A 114 -4.06 -7.72 -9.32
CA ASP A 114 -4.72 -8.58 -10.30
C ASP A 114 -5.82 -7.82 -11.05
N THR A 115 -6.57 -6.97 -10.35
CA THR A 115 -7.61 -6.16 -10.97
C THR A 115 -7.02 -5.11 -11.90
N LEU A 116 -6.01 -4.35 -11.46
CA LEU A 116 -5.34 -3.34 -12.29
C LEU A 116 -4.70 -3.98 -13.52
N HIS A 117 -4.10 -5.17 -13.38
CA HIS A 117 -3.53 -5.91 -14.50
C HIS A 117 -4.61 -6.30 -15.53
N ARG A 118 -5.78 -6.77 -15.07
CA ARG A 118 -6.93 -7.10 -15.93
C ARG A 118 -7.54 -5.87 -16.61
N VAL A 119 -7.56 -4.72 -15.92
CA VAL A 119 -7.93 -3.44 -16.53
C VAL A 119 -6.94 -3.06 -17.62
N ALA A 120 -5.64 -3.22 -17.39
CA ALA A 120 -4.60 -2.94 -18.38
C ALA A 120 -4.73 -3.82 -19.62
N GLU A 121 -4.95 -5.12 -19.43
CA GLU A 121 -5.23 -6.07 -20.51
C GLU A 121 -6.47 -5.66 -21.31
N ALA A 122 -7.54 -5.24 -20.64
CA ALA A 122 -8.75 -4.79 -21.31
C ALA A 122 -8.53 -3.51 -22.12
N ILE A 123 -7.77 -2.55 -21.58
CA ILE A 123 -7.40 -1.34 -22.32
C ILE A 123 -6.53 -1.72 -23.53
N ALA A 124 -5.59 -2.66 -23.41
CA ALA A 124 -4.77 -3.09 -24.54
C ALA A 124 -5.60 -3.78 -25.64
N VAL A 125 -6.61 -4.57 -25.27
CA VAL A 125 -7.50 -5.26 -26.23
C VAL A 125 -8.49 -4.29 -26.87
N TYR A 126 -9.14 -3.44 -26.09
CA TYR A 126 -10.24 -2.60 -26.56
C TYR A 126 -9.81 -1.16 -26.90
N SER A 127 -8.55 -0.81 -26.65
CA SER A 127 -7.97 0.54 -26.80
C SER A 127 -8.65 1.64 -25.97
N ARG A 128 -9.48 1.28 -24.98
CA ARG A 128 -10.21 2.21 -24.13
C ARG A 128 -10.63 1.58 -22.80
N LEU A 129 -10.79 2.41 -21.78
CA LEU A 129 -11.30 1.99 -20.46
C LEU A 129 -12.81 1.70 -20.52
N GLU A 130 -13.55 2.43 -21.35
CA GLU A 130 -14.98 2.30 -21.58
C GLU A 130 -15.28 1.00 -22.36
N ASN A 131 -15.35 -0.13 -21.66
CA ASN A 131 -15.69 -1.40 -22.29
C ASN A 131 -16.46 -2.34 -21.34
N PRO A 132 -17.25 -3.29 -21.89
CA PRO A 132 -18.10 -4.17 -21.09
C PRO A 132 -17.32 -5.05 -20.11
N TYR A 133 -16.08 -5.41 -20.41
CA TYR A 133 -15.26 -6.24 -19.53
C TYR A 133 -14.87 -5.45 -18.26
N VAL A 134 -14.42 -4.20 -18.43
CA VAL A 134 -14.07 -3.32 -17.30
C VAL A 134 -15.28 -3.03 -16.42
N ASP A 135 -16.47 -2.85 -17.00
CA ASP A 135 -17.71 -2.65 -16.24
C ASP A 135 -18.09 -3.89 -15.41
N GLN A 136 -17.97 -5.08 -16.01
CA GLN A 136 -18.20 -6.35 -15.31
C GLN A 136 -17.18 -6.56 -14.18
N LEU A 137 -15.91 -6.23 -14.43
CA LEU A 137 -14.85 -6.30 -13.43
C LEU A 137 -15.11 -5.32 -12.28
N ALA A 138 -15.46 -4.07 -12.58
CA ALA A 138 -15.80 -3.07 -11.58
C ALA A 138 -16.98 -3.52 -10.70
N ALA A 139 -18.03 -4.08 -11.31
CA ALA A 139 -19.17 -4.64 -10.58
C ALA A 139 -18.79 -5.85 -9.71
N PHE A 140 -17.89 -6.71 -10.20
CA PHE A 140 -17.37 -7.86 -9.44
C PHE A 140 -16.58 -7.40 -8.21
N ILE A 141 -15.64 -6.48 -8.37
CA ILE A 141 -14.83 -5.92 -7.27
C ILE A 141 -15.71 -5.17 -6.27
N GLY A 142 -16.66 -4.39 -6.76
CA GLY A 142 -17.64 -3.71 -5.92
C GLY A 142 -18.43 -4.65 -5.01
N LYS A 143 -18.88 -5.81 -5.55
CA LYS A 143 -19.54 -6.85 -4.76
C LYS A 143 -18.59 -7.48 -3.74
N LEU A 144 -17.35 -7.78 -4.14
CA LEU A 144 -16.36 -8.38 -3.23
C LEU A 144 -16.05 -7.49 -2.04
N ALA A 145 -15.90 -6.18 -2.26
CA ALA A 145 -15.60 -5.23 -1.19
C ALA A 145 -16.78 -5.04 -0.22
N THR A 146 -18.02 -5.12 -0.71
CA THR A 146 -19.23 -4.95 0.12
C THR A 146 -19.63 -6.21 0.89
N GLN A 147 -19.18 -7.40 0.47
CA GLN A 147 -19.52 -8.68 1.10
C GLN A 147 -18.48 -9.19 2.11
N GLY A 148 -17.49 -8.37 2.49
CA GLY A 148 -16.47 -8.75 3.48
C GLY A 148 -15.33 -9.61 2.92
N GLY A 149 -15.08 -9.53 1.61
CA GLY A 149 -13.96 -10.18 0.94
C GLY A 149 -14.06 -11.71 0.84
N TYR A 150 -13.11 -12.31 0.11
CA TYR A 150 -12.90 -13.77 0.04
C TYR A 150 -12.41 -14.30 1.40
N GLY A 151 -13.26 -14.29 2.43
CA GLY A 151 -12.85 -14.55 3.82
C GLY A 151 -12.45 -16.00 4.13
N ALA A 152 -12.81 -16.97 3.26
CA ALA A 152 -12.58 -18.39 3.50
C ALA A 152 -11.54 -19.07 2.57
N PRO A 153 -11.47 -18.78 1.25
CA PRO A 153 -10.65 -19.60 0.34
C PRO A 153 -9.15 -19.29 0.33
N LEU A 154 -8.70 -18.09 0.71
CA LEU A 154 -7.27 -17.72 0.66
C LEU A 154 -6.44 -18.30 1.82
N ARG A 155 -7.11 -18.78 2.89
CA ARG A 155 -6.43 -19.43 4.03
C ARG A 155 -6.01 -20.86 3.71
N ASP A 156 -6.73 -21.55 2.83
CA ASP A 156 -6.37 -22.88 2.35
C ASP A 156 -5.51 -22.76 1.08
N ARG A 157 -4.21 -22.57 1.30
CA ARG A 157 -3.20 -22.39 0.24
C ARG A 157 -3.22 -23.51 -0.80
N SER A 158 -3.71 -24.71 -0.46
CA SER A 158 -3.76 -25.86 -1.38
C SER A 158 -4.83 -25.72 -2.47
N ARG A 159 -5.79 -24.80 -2.30
CA ARG A 159 -6.92 -24.58 -3.21
C ARG A 159 -6.85 -23.27 -3.99
N VAL A 160 -5.81 -22.47 -3.74
CA VAL A 160 -5.56 -21.21 -4.43
C VAL A 160 -4.80 -21.53 -5.72
N ASP A 161 -5.35 -21.08 -6.85
CA ASP A 161 -4.62 -21.09 -8.12
C ASP A 161 -3.48 -20.05 -8.01
N PRO A 162 -2.21 -20.46 -8.09
CA PRO A 162 -1.09 -19.53 -7.91
C PRO A 162 -1.03 -18.46 -9.00
N GLU A 163 -1.57 -18.72 -10.20
CA GLU A 163 -1.53 -17.77 -11.32
C GLU A 163 -2.77 -16.86 -11.34
N ASN A 164 -3.88 -17.30 -10.74
CA ASN A 164 -5.12 -16.54 -10.70
C ASN A 164 -5.90 -16.77 -9.39
N PRO A 165 -5.38 -16.28 -8.25
CA PRO A 165 -5.91 -16.59 -6.93
C PRO A 165 -7.36 -16.12 -6.74
N TYR A 166 -7.76 -15.06 -7.43
CA TYR A 166 -9.12 -14.49 -7.38
C TYR A 166 -10.02 -14.91 -8.55
N ARG A 167 -9.53 -15.76 -9.46
CA ARG A 167 -10.28 -16.30 -10.60
C ARG A 167 -10.87 -15.22 -11.51
N ILE A 168 -10.16 -14.11 -11.70
CA ILE A 168 -10.55 -13.05 -12.63
C ILE A 168 -10.08 -13.48 -14.03
N PRO A 169 -10.98 -13.80 -14.97
CA PRO A 169 -10.58 -14.29 -16.29
C PRO A 169 -9.99 -13.15 -17.12
N PRO A 170 -9.04 -13.40 -18.04
CA PRO A 170 -8.56 -12.38 -18.98
C PRO A 170 -9.68 -11.85 -19.89
N PRO A 171 -9.53 -10.64 -20.45
CA PRO A 171 -10.47 -10.11 -21.44
C PRO A 171 -10.46 -10.96 -22.73
N PRO A 172 -11.63 -11.22 -23.34
CA PRO A 172 -11.71 -11.90 -24.62
C PRO A 172 -10.91 -11.17 -25.71
N GLY A 173 -10.05 -11.90 -26.42
CA GLY A 173 -9.22 -11.36 -27.50
C GLY A 173 -7.81 -10.94 -27.08
N LEU A 174 -7.43 -11.17 -25.81
CA LEU A 174 -6.06 -10.99 -25.35
C LEU A 174 -5.09 -11.89 -26.14
N ASN A 175 -4.14 -11.25 -26.82
CA ASN A 175 -3.09 -11.88 -27.59
C ASN A 175 -1.71 -11.41 -27.09
N PHE A 176 -0.63 -12.00 -27.60
CA PHE A 176 0.73 -11.69 -27.14
C PHE A 176 1.12 -10.21 -27.30
N GLN A 177 0.65 -9.53 -28.35
CA GLN A 177 0.92 -8.11 -28.54
C GLN A 177 0.16 -7.25 -27.51
N ALA A 178 -1.12 -7.54 -27.31
CA ALA A 178 -1.94 -6.88 -26.30
C ALA A 178 -1.40 -7.14 -24.89
N GLN A 179 -0.87 -8.34 -24.60
CA GLN A 179 -0.23 -8.62 -23.31
C GLN A 179 0.96 -7.68 -23.05
N ARG A 180 1.86 -7.52 -24.03
CA ARG A 180 3.03 -6.64 -23.86
C ARG A 180 2.63 -5.19 -23.60
N GLN A 181 1.63 -4.69 -24.32
CA GLN A 181 1.08 -3.37 -24.09
C GLN A 181 0.39 -3.25 -22.73
N ALA A 182 -0.28 -4.32 -22.27
CA ALA A 182 -0.92 -4.36 -20.97
C ALA A 182 0.10 -4.24 -19.83
N GLU A 183 1.28 -4.86 -19.94
CA GLU A 183 2.33 -4.73 -18.93
C GLU A 183 2.79 -3.27 -18.74
N GLU A 184 2.92 -2.51 -19.85
CA GLU A 184 3.26 -1.09 -19.79
C GLU A 184 2.15 -0.25 -19.14
N ILE A 185 0.90 -0.48 -19.54
CA ILE A 185 -0.27 0.20 -18.97
C ILE A 185 -0.43 -0.13 -17.48
N PHE A 186 -0.19 -1.38 -17.10
CA PHE A 186 -0.26 -1.85 -15.73
C PHE A 186 0.82 -1.20 -14.87
N GLU A 187 2.07 -1.16 -15.34
CA GLU A 187 3.16 -0.50 -14.63
C GLU A 187 2.86 0.98 -14.39
N GLU A 188 2.29 1.71 -15.36
CA GLU A 188 1.89 3.10 -15.18
C GLU A 188 0.82 3.28 -14.09
N MET A 189 -0.22 2.45 -14.07
CA MET A 189 -1.27 2.51 -13.05
C MET A 189 -0.74 2.10 -11.68
N LEU A 190 0.09 1.07 -11.61
CA LEU A 190 0.68 0.60 -10.36
C LEU A 190 1.67 1.64 -9.80
N ALA A 191 2.46 2.29 -10.64
CA ALA A 191 3.36 3.36 -10.22
C ALA A 191 2.61 4.54 -9.61
N ALA A 192 1.46 4.92 -10.17
CA ALA A 192 0.59 5.95 -9.61
C ALA A 192 0.14 5.59 -8.18
N TRP A 193 -0.30 4.34 -7.98
CA TRP A 193 -0.68 3.85 -6.65
C TRP A 193 0.51 3.80 -5.68
N VAL A 194 1.63 3.21 -6.10
CA VAL A 194 2.83 3.08 -5.26
C VAL A 194 3.35 4.45 -4.83
N CYS A 195 3.41 5.43 -5.73
CA CYS A 195 3.86 6.77 -5.37
C CYS A 195 2.89 7.46 -4.39
N HIS A 196 1.59 7.21 -4.50
CA HIS A 196 0.59 7.68 -3.55
C HIS A 196 0.83 7.10 -2.15
N GLU A 197 0.96 5.78 -2.03
CA GLU A 197 1.22 5.11 -0.73
C GLU A 197 2.58 5.51 -0.14
N LEU A 198 3.63 5.57 -0.94
CA LEU A 198 4.93 6.07 -0.49
C LEU A 198 4.81 7.49 0.07
N SER A 199 4.03 8.35 -0.58
CA SER A 199 3.84 9.72 -0.09
C SER A 199 3.19 9.76 1.28
N HIS A 200 2.28 8.83 1.61
CA HIS A 200 1.74 8.75 2.98
C HIS A 200 2.81 8.43 4.02
N CYS A 201 3.78 7.56 3.71
CA CYS A 201 4.93 7.27 4.56
C CYS A 201 5.78 8.53 4.77
N TYR A 202 6.24 9.13 3.66
CA TYR A 202 7.17 10.27 3.67
C TYR A 202 6.55 11.56 4.25
N LEU A 203 5.24 11.72 4.15
CA LEU A 203 4.50 12.83 4.78
C LEU A 203 4.19 12.57 6.26
N GLY A 204 4.55 11.40 6.78
CA GLY A 204 4.32 11.04 8.18
C GLY A 204 2.84 10.92 8.55
N HIS A 205 1.96 10.63 7.58
CA HIS A 205 0.51 10.59 7.84
C HIS A 205 0.12 9.53 8.88
N ALA A 206 0.79 8.37 8.83
CA ALA A 206 0.69 7.32 9.84
C ALA A 206 1.38 7.72 11.15
N ARG A 207 2.60 8.26 11.01
CA ARG A 207 3.50 8.64 12.11
C ARG A 207 2.83 9.63 13.05
N GLU A 208 2.29 10.73 12.54
CA GLU A 208 1.62 11.77 13.33
C GLU A 208 0.55 11.16 14.26
N LYS A 209 -0.24 10.22 13.73
CA LYS A 209 -1.29 9.57 14.50
C LYS A 209 -0.76 8.60 15.55
N ILE A 210 0.30 7.85 15.21
CA ILE A 210 0.96 6.95 16.15
C ILE A 210 1.59 7.77 17.28
N GLU A 211 2.25 8.88 16.95
CA GLU A 211 2.85 9.81 17.90
C GLU A 211 1.80 10.44 18.83
N GLU A 212 0.65 10.86 18.30
CA GLU A 212 -0.48 11.34 19.11
C GLU A 212 -0.95 10.27 20.10
N GLY A 213 -1.15 9.04 19.63
CA GLY A 213 -1.51 7.91 20.48
C GLY A 213 -0.48 7.62 21.56
N LEU A 214 0.82 7.69 21.23
CA LEU A 214 1.92 7.51 22.17
C LEU A 214 2.00 8.66 23.19
N ARG A 215 1.78 9.91 22.78
CA ARG A 215 1.76 11.07 23.71
C ARG A 215 0.63 10.96 24.71
N LEU A 216 -0.59 10.68 24.24
CA LEU A 216 -1.74 10.44 25.12
C LEU A 216 -1.43 9.29 26.09
N GLN A 217 -0.84 8.21 25.61
CA GLN A 217 -0.50 7.08 26.46
C GLN A 217 0.55 7.42 27.54
N ASN A 218 1.61 8.15 27.18
CA ASN A 218 2.63 8.58 28.13
C ASN A 218 2.05 9.50 29.21
N GLN A 219 1.03 10.30 28.87
CA GLN A 219 0.28 11.12 29.82
C GLN A 219 -0.51 10.28 30.85
N TYR A 220 -0.90 9.04 30.52
CA TYR A 220 -1.65 8.13 31.39
C TYR A 220 -0.80 7.02 32.04
N GLY A 221 0.54 7.07 31.93
CA GLY A 221 1.45 6.43 32.89
C GLY A 221 1.76 4.94 32.73
N GLY A 222 1.85 4.37 31.52
CA GLY A 222 2.23 2.95 31.41
C GLY A 222 2.71 2.44 30.05
N GLN A 223 3.57 1.41 30.11
CA GLN A 223 4.01 0.59 28.97
C GLN A 223 2.82 0.04 28.17
N VAL A 224 2.92 0.01 26.85
CA VAL A 224 1.87 -0.55 25.99
C VAL A 224 1.94 -2.07 26.09
N PRO A 225 0.90 -2.76 26.58
CA PRO A 225 0.86 -4.20 26.44
C PRO A 225 0.77 -4.57 24.95
N PRO A 226 1.45 -5.64 24.49
CA PRO A 226 1.47 -6.02 23.07
C PRO A 226 0.09 -6.16 22.41
N TRP A 227 -0.93 -6.62 23.15
CA TRP A 227 -2.30 -6.75 22.62
C TRP A 227 -3.00 -5.41 22.36
N VAL A 228 -2.61 -4.34 23.08
CA VAL A 228 -3.11 -2.98 22.80
C VAL A 228 -2.48 -2.43 21.52
N LEU A 229 -1.21 -2.76 21.26
CA LEU A 229 -0.54 -2.44 19.99
C LEU A 229 -1.21 -3.16 18.82
N GLU A 230 -1.53 -4.45 18.97
CA GLU A 230 -2.27 -5.23 17.96
C GLU A 230 -3.65 -4.63 17.69
N GLY A 231 -4.39 -4.25 18.74
CA GLY A 231 -5.68 -3.56 18.60
C GLY A 231 -5.56 -2.20 17.88
N GLN A 232 -4.50 -1.44 18.14
CA GLN A 232 -4.22 -0.18 17.45
C GLN A 232 -3.85 -0.39 15.99
N ILE A 233 -3.09 -1.46 15.67
CA ILE A 233 -2.79 -1.85 14.29
C ILE A 233 -4.10 -2.20 13.58
N GLN A 234 -4.95 -3.06 14.14
CA GLN A 234 -6.24 -3.39 13.52
C GLN A 234 -7.12 -2.16 13.32
N GLN A 235 -7.22 -1.30 14.33
CA GLN A 235 -7.95 -0.03 14.21
C GLN A 235 -7.38 0.82 13.09
N TYR A 236 -6.05 0.92 12.95
CA TYR A 236 -5.41 1.69 11.90
C TYR A 236 -5.57 1.05 10.51
N LEU A 237 -5.48 -0.28 10.38
CA LEU A 237 -5.76 -1.00 9.14
C LEU A 237 -7.20 -0.79 8.65
N THR A 238 -8.11 -0.47 9.58
CA THR A 238 -9.50 -0.06 9.27
C THR A 238 -9.71 1.45 9.27
N TYR A 239 -8.68 2.22 9.61
CA TYR A 239 -8.76 3.66 9.78
C TYR A 239 -8.64 4.37 8.44
N ARG A 240 -9.33 5.49 8.35
CA ARG A 240 -9.37 6.31 7.15
C ARG A 240 -8.65 7.61 7.42
N LEU A 241 -7.75 7.98 6.51
CA LEU A 241 -7.12 9.27 6.56
C LEU A 241 -8.12 10.37 6.17
N ALA A 242 -7.87 11.57 6.71
CA ALA A 242 -8.66 12.74 6.36
C ALA A 242 -8.47 13.07 4.87
N PRO A 243 -9.48 13.59 4.16
CA PRO A 243 -9.38 13.91 2.72
C PRO A 243 -8.21 14.83 2.37
N ALA A 244 -7.87 15.77 3.25
CA ALA A 244 -6.73 16.64 3.06
C ALA A 244 -5.39 15.88 2.99
N LYS A 245 -5.24 14.79 3.77
CA LYS A 245 -4.05 13.94 3.74
C LYS A 245 -4.00 13.09 2.48
N GLU A 246 -5.14 12.57 2.03
CA GLU A 246 -5.25 11.87 0.72
C GLU A 246 -4.82 12.80 -0.44
N LEU A 247 -5.35 14.03 -0.46
CA LEU A 247 -5.01 15.03 -1.47
C LEU A 247 -3.53 15.42 -1.43
N GLN A 248 -2.96 15.52 -0.23
CA GLN A 248 -1.53 15.80 -0.06
C GLN A 248 -0.67 14.65 -0.61
N ALA A 249 -1.05 13.41 -0.34
CA ALA A 249 -0.37 12.23 -0.87
C ALA A 249 -0.53 12.11 -2.40
N ASP A 250 -1.68 12.46 -2.96
CA ASP A 250 -1.88 12.52 -4.42
C ASP A 250 -0.94 13.50 -5.09
N ARG A 251 -0.86 14.71 -4.55
CA ARG A 251 -0.02 15.76 -5.13
C ARG A 251 1.46 15.42 -5.04
N ALA A 252 1.91 14.96 -3.88
CA ALA A 252 3.30 14.58 -3.68
C ALA A 252 3.67 13.33 -4.49
N GLY A 253 2.80 12.31 -4.50
CA GLY A 253 2.99 11.07 -5.24
C GLY A 253 3.02 11.29 -6.75
N ALA A 254 2.13 12.15 -7.26
CA ALA A 254 2.14 12.57 -8.66
C ALA A 254 3.47 13.22 -9.04
N LEU A 255 3.97 14.16 -8.23
CA LEU A 255 5.22 14.84 -8.51
C LEU A 255 6.42 13.88 -8.54
N VAL A 256 6.47 12.93 -7.60
CA VAL A 256 7.49 11.85 -7.60
C VAL A 256 7.38 11.02 -8.87
N ALA A 257 6.17 10.58 -9.23
CA ALA A 257 5.92 9.76 -10.40
C ALA A 257 6.35 10.47 -11.70
N PHE A 258 6.06 11.76 -11.85
CA PHE A 258 6.46 12.54 -13.02
C PHE A 258 7.98 12.71 -13.10
N HIS A 259 8.66 12.95 -11.97
CA HIS A 259 10.12 12.94 -11.94
C HIS A 259 10.72 11.56 -12.29
N ALA A 260 10.02 10.47 -12.00
CA ALA A 260 10.40 9.11 -12.38
C ALA A 260 10.04 8.76 -13.84
N GLY A 261 9.43 9.69 -14.58
CA GLY A 261 9.06 9.53 -15.98
C GLY A 261 7.77 8.75 -16.21
N TYR A 262 6.92 8.62 -15.19
CA TYR A 262 5.56 8.11 -15.38
C TYR A 262 4.63 9.22 -15.90
N THR A 263 3.53 8.81 -16.49
CA THR A 263 2.62 9.71 -17.21
C THR A 263 1.38 10.04 -16.38
N LEU A 264 0.74 11.17 -16.69
CA LEU A 264 -0.57 11.53 -16.14
C LEU A 264 -1.65 10.46 -16.45
N GLU A 265 -1.46 9.71 -17.52
CA GLU A 265 -2.39 8.72 -18.03
C GLU A 265 -2.54 7.52 -17.07
N GLY A 266 -1.47 7.09 -16.40
CA GLY A 266 -1.53 6.08 -15.34
C GLY A 266 -2.47 6.49 -14.20
N PHE A 267 -2.38 7.76 -13.78
CA PHE A 267 -3.28 8.33 -12.78
C PHE A 267 -4.72 8.37 -13.29
N ARG A 268 -4.93 8.85 -14.51
CA ARG A 268 -6.27 8.98 -15.11
C ARG A 268 -7.00 7.63 -15.16
N ARG A 269 -6.31 6.57 -15.60
CA ARG A 269 -6.89 5.23 -15.75
C ARG A 269 -7.31 4.63 -14.42
N TRP A 270 -6.44 4.70 -13.40
CA TRP A 270 -6.76 4.14 -12.09
C TRP A 270 -7.94 4.87 -11.45
N TYR A 271 -7.93 6.22 -11.43
CA TYR A 271 -9.02 7.01 -10.87
C TYR A 271 -10.35 6.77 -11.57
N ALA A 272 -10.34 6.72 -12.90
CA ALA A 272 -11.53 6.43 -13.67
C ALA A 272 -12.06 5.00 -13.42
N PHE A 273 -11.19 4.03 -13.12
CA PHE A 273 -11.62 2.69 -12.76
C PHE A 273 -12.25 2.63 -11.35
N ILE A 274 -11.71 3.35 -10.37
CA ILE A 274 -12.38 3.49 -9.06
C ILE A 274 -13.78 4.06 -9.23
N ASP A 275 -13.92 5.16 -9.99
CA ASP A 275 -15.20 5.83 -10.21
C ASP A 275 -16.24 4.84 -10.80
N ARG A 276 -15.81 3.89 -11.64
CA ARG A 276 -16.67 2.80 -12.14
C ARG A 276 -17.07 1.81 -11.05
N ILE A 277 -16.16 1.41 -10.17
CA ILE A 277 -16.48 0.53 -9.04
C ILE A 277 -17.58 1.19 -8.18
N GLU A 278 -17.42 2.47 -7.86
CA GLU A 278 -18.39 3.23 -7.05
C GLU A 278 -19.77 3.35 -7.70
N GLN A 279 -19.80 3.60 -9.01
CA GLN A 279 -21.04 3.64 -9.79
C GLN A 279 -21.81 2.31 -9.68
N HIS A 280 -21.11 1.18 -9.70
CA HIS A 280 -21.73 -0.15 -9.61
C HIS A 280 -22.18 -0.52 -8.19
N THR A 281 -21.49 -0.07 -7.15
CA THR A 281 -21.85 -0.36 -5.75
C THR A 281 -22.98 0.53 -5.23
N GLY A 282 -23.36 1.60 -5.96
CA GLY A 282 -24.36 2.59 -5.53
C GLY A 282 -23.99 3.28 -4.21
N THR A 283 -22.75 3.09 -3.77
CA THR A 283 -22.19 3.50 -2.50
C THR A 283 -20.74 3.85 -2.78
N ALA A 284 -20.27 4.99 -2.27
CA ALA A 284 -18.84 5.31 -2.29
C ALA A 284 -18.06 4.11 -1.77
N PHE A 285 -17.02 3.68 -2.50
CA PHE A 285 -16.33 2.42 -2.25
C PHE A 285 -15.78 2.46 -0.83
N GLN A 286 -16.21 1.52 0.02
CA GLN A 286 -16.11 1.68 1.47
C GLN A 286 -14.66 1.70 2.01
N GLN A 287 -13.71 1.17 1.24
CA GLN A 287 -12.27 1.24 1.50
C GLN A 287 -11.64 2.61 1.18
N HIS A 288 -12.35 3.51 0.48
CA HIS A 288 -11.93 4.88 0.13
C HIS A 288 -12.84 5.99 0.71
N ARG A 289 -13.67 5.68 1.72
CA ARG A 289 -14.71 6.62 2.20
C ARG A 289 -14.21 7.71 3.16
N THR A 290 -13.69 8.83 2.62
CA THR A 290 -13.77 10.17 3.26
C THR A 290 -14.18 11.35 2.32
N HIS A 291 -14.53 11.13 1.04
CA HIS A 291 -15.19 12.02 0.00
C HIS A 291 -14.33 13.12 -0.70
N PRO A 292 -14.52 13.51 -2.00
CA PRO A 292 -15.30 12.98 -3.16
C PRO A 292 -14.44 12.50 -4.36
N HIS A 293 -15.00 11.61 -5.19
CA HIS A 293 -14.68 11.22 -6.59
C HIS A 293 -13.21 11.15 -7.08
N GLY A 294 -12.85 10.06 -7.76
CA GLY A 294 -11.60 9.95 -8.52
C GLY A 294 -11.38 11.13 -9.47
N THR A 295 -12.45 11.73 -9.97
CA THR A 295 -12.41 12.98 -10.75
C THR A 295 -11.77 14.18 -10.01
N GLN A 296 -12.10 14.45 -8.74
CA GLN A 296 -11.52 15.61 -8.02
C GLN A 296 -10.07 15.36 -7.59
N ARG A 297 -9.77 14.14 -7.13
CA ARG A 297 -8.40 13.73 -6.82
C ARG A 297 -7.52 13.79 -8.07
N PHE A 298 -8.05 13.36 -9.21
CA PHE A 298 -7.37 13.46 -10.50
C PHE A 298 -7.14 14.91 -10.95
N GLN A 299 -8.07 15.84 -10.69
CA GLN A 299 -7.84 17.26 -10.97
C GLN A 299 -6.61 17.80 -10.24
N ALA A 300 -6.42 17.44 -8.97
CA ALA A 300 -5.24 17.85 -8.22
C ALA A 300 -3.94 17.26 -8.79
N VAL A 301 -3.98 16.02 -9.29
CA VAL A 301 -2.84 15.41 -10.00
C VAL A 301 -2.57 16.14 -11.33
N GLN A 302 -3.61 16.54 -12.04
CA GLN A 302 -3.49 17.30 -13.29
C GLN A 302 -2.85 18.67 -13.05
N GLU A 303 -3.26 19.40 -12.01
CA GLU A 303 -2.64 20.67 -11.60
C GLU A 303 -1.13 20.52 -11.34
N VAL A 304 -0.74 19.43 -10.67
CA VAL A 304 0.68 19.11 -10.41
C VAL A 304 1.41 18.81 -11.70
N PHE A 305 0.80 18.07 -12.62
CA PHE A 305 1.39 17.74 -13.91
C PHE A 305 1.67 19.00 -14.74
N GLU A 306 0.69 19.89 -14.86
CA GLU A 306 0.80 21.14 -15.60
C GLU A 306 1.90 22.04 -15.01
N SER A 307 1.96 22.14 -13.67
CA SER A 307 2.99 22.89 -12.96
C SER A 307 4.39 22.31 -13.18
N TRP A 308 4.52 20.98 -13.08
CA TRP A 308 5.77 20.27 -13.31
C TRP A 308 6.27 20.42 -14.75
N GLN A 309 5.38 20.30 -15.75
CA GLN A 309 5.73 20.49 -17.15
C GLN A 309 6.25 21.90 -17.43
N ALA A 310 5.59 22.94 -16.88
CA ALA A 310 6.02 24.32 -17.01
C ALA A 310 7.42 24.53 -16.42
N GLU A 311 7.72 23.92 -15.27
CA GLU A 311 9.03 23.97 -14.65
C GLU A 311 10.11 23.27 -15.51
N GLN A 312 9.82 22.09 -16.07
CA GLN A 312 10.77 21.39 -16.94
C GLN A 312 11.06 22.20 -18.22
N ALA A 313 10.06 22.86 -18.80
CA ALA A 313 10.23 23.72 -19.98
C ALA A 313 11.06 24.98 -19.68
N GLY A 314 10.92 25.58 -18.49
CA GLY A 314 11.74 26.71 -18.06
C GLY A 314 13.23 26.36 -17.87
N ARG A 315 13.51 25.14 -17.43
CA ARG A 315 14.89 24.62 -17.24
C ARG A 315 15.59 24.29 -18.57
N THR A 316 14.85 23.96 -19.62
CA THR A 316 15.42 23.69 -20.96
C THR A 316 15.66 24.97 -21.76
N GLY A 317 14.88 26.03 -21.51
CA GLY A 317 15.06 27.35 -22.14
C GLY A 317 16.16 28.24 -21.55
N SER A 318 16.86 27.78 -20.50
CA SER A 318 17.87 28.55 -19.75
C SER A 318 19.29 27.97 -19.85
N ARG A 319 19.58 27.12 -20.84
CA ARG A 319 20.95 26.74 -21.19
C ARG A 319 21.64 27.86 -21.98
N PRO A 320 22.76 28.44 -21.50
CA PRO A 320 23.56 29.39 -22.28
C PRO A 320 24.20 28.74 -23.52
#